data_AF-A0A7S2HAU6-F1
#
_entry.id   AF-A0A7S2HAU6-F1
#
_cell.length_a   1.000
_cell.length_b   1.000
_cell.length_c   1.000
_cell.angle_alpha   90.00
_cell.angle_beta   90.00
_cell.angle_gamma   90.00
#
_symmetry.space_group_name_H-M   'P 1'
#
loop_
_entity.id
_entity.type
_entity.pdbx_description
1 polymer ?
#
loop_
_entity_poly.entity_id
_entity_poly.type
_entity_poly.pdbx_seq_one_letter_code
_entity_poly.pdbx_strand_id
1 'polypeptide(L)'
;ADGSAAAAAAGAEIEPLKEPLKMEKKEPVMLPDWLRSWAIEDKVLGRDAAWCLDIVTADADRTACFTRSYARYLKGTGSVLLVRDAAAGPSAQEPDGLQPPQERVFGTSWKENLGTGVLRYFTPREVANLLGFPGSFAFPPALKPRKAYELLGNSLHVDVSARVIEHALRLRGSASGERQRDM
;
A
#
# COMPACT_ATOMS: atom_id res chain seq x y z
N ALA A 1 -15.98 68.68 8.80
CA ALA A 1 -15.09 67.81 9.60
C ALA A 1 -15.99 66.92 10.42
N ASP A 2 -16.32 65.77 9.85
CA ASP A 2 -17.19 64.76 10.46
C ASP A 2 -16.50 64.12 11.66
N GLY A 3 -17.11 64.25 12.84
CA GLY A 3 -16.73 63.57 14.06
C GLY A 3 -17.84 62.63 14.49
N SER A 4 -17.86 61.44 13.89
CA SER A 4 -18.77 60.34 14.22
C SER A 4 -18.49 59.85 15.66
N ALA A 5 -19.49 59.99 16.53
CA ALA A 5 -19.51 59.38 17.85
C ALA A 5 -19.84 57.88 17.72
N ALA A 6 -18.83 57.04 17.94
CA ALA A 6 -18.96 55.59 17.93
C ALA A 6 -19.85 55.10 19.09
N ALA A 7 -20.92 54.40 18.73
CA ALA A 7 -21.77 53.68 19.66
C ALA A 7 -21.03 52.48 20.27
N ALA A 8 -20.92 52.47 21.59
CA ALA A 8 -20.51 51.30 22.35
C ALA A 8 -21.71 50.34 22.49
N ALA A 9 -21.57 49.12 22.00
CA ALA A 9 -22.54 48.04 22.23
C ALA A 9 -21.82 46.74 22.58
N ALA A 10 -22.01 46.35 23.84
CA ALA A 10 -22.04 45.00 24.42
C ALA A 10 -20.92 44.01 24.09
N GLY A 11 -20.04 43.79 25.07
CA GLY A 11 -19.22 42.59 25.17
C GLY A 11 -20.11 41.36 25.37
N ALA A 12 -20.03 40.41 24.44
CA ALA A 12 -20.51 39.06 24.65
C ALA A 12 -19.38 38.25 25.31
N GLU A 13 -19.58 37.87 26.57
CA GLU A 13 -18.76 36.87 27.24
C GLU A 13 -18.86 35.54 26.48
N ILE A 14 -17.74 35.06 25.97
CA ILE A 14 -17.65 33.71 25.38
C ILE A 14 -17.56 32.74 26.56
N GLU A 15 -18.65 32.02 26.84
CA GLU A 15 -18.62 30.91 27.80
C GLU A 15 -17.60 29.85 27.33
N PRO A 16 -16.70 29.37 28.20
CA PRO A 16 -15.77 28.31 27.82
C PRO A 16 -16.56 27.00 27.62
N LEU A 17 -16.41 26.41 26.44
CA LEU A 17 -16.89 25.08 26.09
C LEU A 17 -16.58 24.09 27.23
N LYS A 18 -17.63 23.65 27.91
CA LYS A 18 -17.57 22.58 28.90
C LYS A 18 -17.43 21.24 28.18
N GLU A 19 -16.45 20.50 28.68
CA GLU A 19 -16.16 19.08 28.47
C GLU A 19 -15.38 18.71 27.20
N PRO A 20 -14.20 18.07 27.33
CA PRO A 20 -13.52 17.49 26.18
C PRO A 20 -14.39 16.36 25.62
N LEU A 21 -14.72 16.44 24.33
CA LEU A 21 -15.28 15.35 23.56
C LEU A 21 -14.50 14.08 23.90
N LYS A 22 -15.16 13.13 24.58
CA LYS A 22 -14.59 11.82 24.84
C LYS A 22 -14.34 11.19 23.47
N MET A 23 -13.09 11.19 23.04
CA MET A 23 -12.65 10.34 21.94
C MET A 23 -12.92 8.91 22.39
N GLU A 24 -14.02 8.33 21.92
CA GLU A 24 -14.27 6.91 22.06
C GLU A 24 -13.03 6.19 21.55
N LYS A 25 -12.39 5.42 22.43
CA LYS A 25 -11.30 4.53 22.04
C LYS A 25 -11.91 3.49 21.12
N LYS A 26 -11.89 3.77 19.83
CA LYS A 26 -12.35 2.85 18.80
C LYS A 26 -11.53 1.57 18.90
N GLU A 27 -12.20 0.43 18.97
CA GLU A 27 -11.51 -0.86 19.03
C GLU A 27 -10.59 -1.00 17.80
N PRO A 28 -9.37 -1.53 17.97
CA PRO A 28 -8.40 -1.61 16.89
C PRO A 28 -8.88 -2.54 15.78
N VAL A 29 -8.53 -2.24 14.53
CA VAL A 29 -8.81 -3.10 13.38
C VAL A 29 -8.26 -4.50 13.62
N MET A 30 -9.14 -5.49 13.64
CA MET A 30 -8.75 -6.87 13.90
C MET A 30 -8.28 -7.55 12.62
N LEU A 31 -6.96 -7.57 12.39
CA LEU A 31 -6.37 -8.48 11.41
C LEU A 31 -6.56 -9.94 11.87
N PRO A 32 -6.90 -10.86 10.95
CA PRO A 32 -6.82 -12.29 11.20
C PRO A 32 -5.44 -12.67 11.76
N ASP A 33 -5.38 -13.63 12.68
CA ASP A 33 -4.14 -13.95 13.41
C ASP A 33 -2.95 -14.25 12.48
N TRP A 34 -3.20 -14.96 11.39
CA TRP A 34 -2.18 -15.31 10.40
C TRP A 34 -1.63 -14.10 9.62
N LEU A 35 -2.33 -12.96 9.62
CA LEU A 35 -1.88 -11.71 8.99
C LEU A 35 -1.15 -10.77 9.96
N ARG A 36 -1.30 -10.95 11.28
CA ARG A 36 -0.72 -10.05 12.28
C ARG A 36 0.80 -9.97 12.20
N SER A 37 1.46 -11.07 11.85
CA SER A 37 2.93 -11.12 11.66
C SER A 37 3.43 -10.26 10.50
N TRP A 38 2.55 -9.76 9.64
CA TRP A 38 2.87 -8.92 8.49
C TRP A 38 2.51 -7.46 8.71
N ALA A 39 1.87 -7.11 9.83
CA ALA A 39 1.60 -5.72 10.19
C ALA A 39 2.92 -4.94 10.32
N ILE A 40 2.93 -3.71 9.82
CA ILE A 40 4.09 -2.82 9.94
C ILE A 40 4.08 -2.26 11.35
N GLU A 41 5.15 -2.51 12.10
CA GLU A 41 5.29 -2.03 13.47
C GLU A 41 5.22 -0.50 13.55
N ASP A 42 4.61 0.02 14.62
CA ASP A 42 4.54 1.47 14.88
C ASP A 42 5.92 2.14 14.92
N LYS A 43 6.94 1.42 15.39
CA LYS A 43 8.34 1.87 15.38
C LYS A 43 8.88 2.11 13.97
N VAL A 44 8.40 1.38 12.98
CA VAL A 44 8.76 1.57 11.57
C VAL A 44 7.97 2.73 10.99
N LEU A 45 6.66 2.80 11.28
CA LEU A 45 5.78 3.89 10.82
C LEU A 45 6.15 5.27 11.40
N GLY A 46 6.73 5.31 12.60
CA GLY A 46 7.20 6.55 13.23
C GLY A 46 8.51 7.11 12.66
N ARG A 47 9.10 6.48 11.64
CA ARG A 47 10.30 7.00 10.96
C ARG A 47 9.89 7.91 9.82
N ASP A 48 10.63 9.00 9.59
CA ASP A 48 10.39 9.90 8.45
C ASP A 48 10.38 9.16 7.10
N ALA A 49 11.20 8.12 6.96
CA ALA A 49 11.25 7.29 5.76
C ALA A 49 9.97 6.51 5.46
N ALA A 50 9.06 6.32 6.43
CA ALA A 50 7.78 5.66 6.23
C ALA A 50 6.82 6.50 5.38
N TRP A 51 7.04 7.82 5.30
CA TRP A 51 6.35 8.70 4.36
C TRP A 51 6.46 8.24 2.90
N CYS A 52 7.58 7.60 2.54
CA CYS A 52 7.82 7.10 1.18
C CYS A 52 7.15 5.76 0.86
N LEU A 53 6.36 5.20 1.78
CA LEU A 53 5.63 3.97 1.53
C LEU A 53 4.59 4.22 0.42
N ASP A 54 4.64 3.41 -0.62
CA ASP A 54 3.55 3.31 -1.59
C ASP A 54 2.43 2.47 -0.95
N ILE A 55 1.26 3.06 -0.75
CA ILE A 55 0.16 2.44 0.00
C ILE A 55 -0.97 2.15 -0.97
N VAL A 56 -1.46 0.93 -0.93
CA VAL A 56 -2.57 0.45 -1.76
C VAL A 56 -3.66 -0.16 -0.88
N THR A 57 -4.87 -0.21 -1.40
CA THR A 57 -6.01 -0.90 -0.79
C THR A 57 -6.34 -2.18 -1.56
N ALA A 58 -7.28 -2.99 -1.07
CA ALA A 58 -7.64 -4.26 -1.70
C ALA A 58 -8.32 -4.10 -3.07
N ASP A 59 -8.92 -2.93 -3.31
CA ASP A 59 -9.56 -2.51 -4.56
C ASP A 59 -8.59 -1.84 -5.55
N ALA A 60 -7.33 -1.62 -5.17
CA ALA A 60 -6.33 -1.07 -6.07
C ALA A 60 -6.05 -2.02 -7.24
N ASP A 61 -5.96 -1.45 -8.44
CA ASP A 61 -5.64 -2.16 -9.69
C ASP A 61 -4.13 -2.17 -10.01
N ARG A 62 -3.33 -1.59 -9.10
CA ARG A 62 -1.87 -1.45 -9.25
C ARG A 62 -1.13 -1.72 -7.96
N THR A 63 0.13 -2.14 -8.12
CA THR A 63 1.14 -2.12 -7.08
C THR A 63 2.47 -1.65 -7.67
N ALA A 64 3.35 -1.08 -6.86
CA ALA A 64 4.76 -0.90 -7.19
C ALA A 64 5.47 -2.26 -7.36
N CYS A 65 6.60 -2.25 -8.05
CA CYS A 65 7.42 -3.44 -8.26
C CYS A 65 8.02 -3.95 -6.93
N PHE A 66 7.82 -5.24 -6.64
CA PHE A 66 8.43 -5.89 -5.49
C PHE A 66 9.89 -6.23 -5.78
N THR A 67 10.81 -5.67 -5.00
CA THR A 67 12.24 -5.92 -5.16
C THR A 67 12.75 -6.95 -4.15
N ARG A 68 13.98 -7.44 -4.37
CA ARG A 68 14.69 -8.31 -3.44
C ARG A 68 14.67 -7.80 -1.98
N SER A 69 14.60 -6.49 -1.78
CA SER A 69 14.71 -5.87 -0.46
C SER A 69 13.36 -5.45 0.15
N TYR A 70 12.25 -5.97 -0.39
CA TYR A 70 10.92 -5.76 0.18
C TYR A 70 10.86 -6.18 1.66
N ALA A 71 10.09 -5.43 2.46
CA ALA A 71 10.03 -5.52 3.93
C ALA A 71 11.35 -5.26 4.69
N ARG A 72 12.46 -4.91 3.99
CA ARG A 72 13.73 -4.48 4.60
C ARG A 72 13.97 -2.98 4.47
N TYR A 73 13.69 -2.42 3.29
CA TYR A 73 13.71 -0.97 3.06
C TYR A 73 12.31 -0.50 2.68
N LEU A 74 11.97 0.73 3.07
CA LEU A 74 10.63 1.29 2.88
C LEU A 74 10.44 1.89 1.49
N LYS A 75 11.42 2.68 1.03
CA LYS A 75 11.33 3.39 -0.24
C LYS A 75 11.64 2.48 -1.42
N GLY A 76 10.72 2.44 -2.39
CA GLY A 76 10.97 1.85 -3.71
C GLY A 76 11.19 0.34 -3.72
N THR A 77 10.66 -0.39 -2.73
CA THR A 77 10.81 -1.85 -2.66
C THR A 77 9.52 -2.63 -2.96
N GLY A 78 8.38 -1.95 -3.06
CA GLY A 78 7.06 -2.51 -3.29
C GLY A 78 6.00 -1.77 -2.48
N SER A 79 4.73 -1.96 -2.84
CA SER A 79 3.60 -1.37 -2.11
C SER A 79 3.37 -2.05 -0.76
N VAL A 80 2.65 -1.40 0.14
CA VAL A 80 2.10 -1.99 1.36
C VAL A 80 0.58 -1.87 1.35
N LEU A 81 -0.10 -2.81 1.98
CA LEU A 81 -1.56 -2.86 1.97
C LEU A 81 -2.12 -2.14 3.20
N LEU A 82 -3.04 -1.20 2.97
CA LEU A 82 -3.92 -0.64 3.98
C LEU A 82 -5.15 -1.53 4.15
N VAL A 83 -5.28 -2.15 5.32
CA VAL A 83 -6.48 -2.86 5.72
C VAL A 83 -7.33 -1.92 6.55
N ARG A 84 -8.44 -1.45 5.97
CA ARG A 84 -9.40 -0.57 6.65
C ARG A 84 -10.22 -1.38 7.66
N ASP A 85 -10.60 -0.74 8.75
CA ASP A 85 -11.64 -1.27 9.63
C ASP A 85 -12.98 -1.33 8.88
N ALA A 86 -13.58 -2.51 8.80
CA ALA A 86 -14.91 -2.65 8.23
C ALA A 86 -15.99 -1.92 9.05
N ALA A 87 -15.74 -1.70 10.35
CA ALA A 87 -16.62 -0.93 11.23
C ALA A 87 -16.42 0.58 11.13
N ALA A 88 -15.31 1.04 10.52
CA ALA A 88 -15.19 2.43 10.13
C ALA A 88 -16.03 2.63 8.87
N GLY A 89 -17.20 3.25 9.03
CA GLY A 89 -18.00 3.71 7.89
C GLY A 89 -17.15 4.52 6.90
N PRO A 90 -17.62 4.69 5.65
CA PRO A 90 -16.87 5.39 4.62
C PRO A 90 -16.46 6.77 5.14
N SER A 91 -15.15 6.99 5.29
CA SER A 91 -14.61 8.32 5.55
C SER A 91 -14.97 9.20 4.36
N ALA A 92 -15.53 10.39 4.61
CA ALA A 92 -15.81 11.37 3.56
C ALA A 92 -14.54 11.89 2.87
N GLN A 93 -13.37 11.64 3.47
CA GLN A 93 -12.06 12.03 2.96
C GLN A 93 -11.19 10.79 2.78
N GLU A 94 -10.75 10.54 1.55
CA GLU A 94 -9.75 9.51 1.27
C GLU A 94 -8.45 9.90 1.98
N PRO A 95 -7.81 8.96 2.69
CA PRO A 95 -6.60 9.26 3.47
C PRO A 95 -5.48 9.76 2.54
N ASP A 96 -4.82 10.86 2.91
CA ASP A 96 -3.70 11.46 2.15
C ASP A 96 -2.61 10.44 1.77
N GLY A 97 -2.47 9.39 2.61
CA GLY A 97 -1.55 8.30 2.38
C GLY A 97 -1.84 7.44 1.13
N LEU A 98 -3.01 7.54 0.50
CA LEU A 98 -3.30 6.80 -0.74
C LEU A 98 -2.88 7.52 -2.02
N GLN A 99 -2.52 8.81 -1.91
CA GLN A 99 -1.86 9.49 -3.02
C GLN A 99 -0.48 8.85 -3.28
N PRO A 100 0.04 8.89 -4.52
CA PRO A 100 1.41 8.49 -4.80
C PRO A 100 2.41 9.27 -3.91
N PRO A 101 3.47 8.65 -3.36
CA PRO A 101 4.41 9.32 -2.46
C PRO A 101 5.00 10.64 -2.98
N GLN A 102 5.06 10.82 -4.30
CA GLN A 102 5.59 12.01 -4.99
C GLN A 102 4.62 13.20 -4.95
N GLU A 103 3.31 12.94 -4.81
CA GLU A 103 2.25 13.95 -4.81
C GLU A 103 1.85 14.38 -3.39
N ARG A 104 2.31 13.65 -2.37
CA ARG A 104 1.98 13.95 -0.99
C ARG A 104 2.77 15.14 -0.46
N VAL A 105 2.14 15.94 0.39
CA VAL A 105 2.80 17.02 1.17
C VAL A 105 3.23 16.49 2.53
N PHE A 106 4.54 16.43 2.82
CA PHE A 106 5.06 15.88 4.08
C PHE A 106 4.42 16.56 5.29
N GLY A 107 3.80 15.75 6.15
CA GLY A 107 3.22 16.19 7.42
C GLY A 107 3.63 15.26 8.54
N THR A 108 4.02 15.81 9.69
CA THR A 108 4.38 15.03 10.87
C THR A 108 3.24 14.15 11.39
N SER A 109 1.99 14.53 11.12
CA SER A 109 0.77 13.79 11.44
C SER A 109 0.29 12.85 10.34
N TRP A 110 1.08 12.57 9.29
CA TRP A 110 0.61 11.79 8.14
C TRP A 110 0.02 10.42 8.48
N LYS A 111 0.51 9.80 9.56
CA LYS A 111 0.02 8.52 10.06
C LYS A 111 -1.41 8.64 10.59
N GLU A 112 -1.76 9.77 11.19
CA GLU A 112 -3.12 10.06 11.67
C GLU A 112 -4.07 10.18 10.48
N ASN A 113 -3.58 10.70 9.34
CA ASN A 113 -4.33 10.81 8.10
C ASN A 113 -4.62 9.45 7.44
N LEU A 114 -4.02 8.34 7.88
CA LEU A 114 -4.37 6.98 7.41
C LEU A 114 -5.69 6.47 8.00
N GLY A 115 -6.25 7.18 8.97
CA GLY A 115 -7.48 6.79 9.66
C GLY A 115 -7.31 5.53 10.51
N THR A 116 -8.41 4.82 10.75
CA THR A 116 -8.46 3.64 11.61
C THR A 116 -8.15 2.39 10.80
N GLY A 117 -6.97 2.33 10.16
CA GLY A 117 -6.53 1.19 9.35
C GLY A 117 -5.19 0.63 9.81
N VAL A 118 -4.87 -0.59 9.39
CA VAL A 118 -3.57 -1.23 9.65
C VAL A 118 -2.81 -1.37 8.34
N LEU A 119 -1.59 -0.83 8.31
CA LEU A 119 -0.65 -1.08 7.23
C LEU A 119 0.05 -2.42 7.45
N ARG A 120 0.12 -3.24 6.40
CA ARG A 120 0.86 -4.51 6.41
C ARG A 120 1.65 -4.72 5.12
N TYR A 121 2.71 -5.51 5.21
CA TYR A 121 3.37 -6.05 4.04
C TYR A 121 2.46 -7.08 3.33
N PHE A 122 2.60 -7.18 2.02
CA PHE A 122 2.08 -8.32 1.25
C PHE A 122 2.86 -9.57 1.63
N THR A 123 2.18 -10.66 1.96
CA THR A 123 2.83 -11.94 2.27
C THR A 123 3.59 -12.48 1.05
N PRO A 124 4.59 -13.36 1.23
CA PRO A 124 5.26 -14.01 0.10
C PRO A 124 4.30 -14.75 -0.84
N ARG A 125 3.19 -15.30 -0.31
CA ARG A 125 2.18 -15.94 -1.14
C ARG A 125 1.39 -14.93 -1.98
N GLU A 126 1.04 -13.77 -1.41
CA GLU A 126 0.37 -12.69 -2.15
C GLU A 126 1.28 -12.13 -3.25
N VAL A 127 2.56 -11.87 -2.94
CA VAL A 127 3.55 -11.43 -3.94
C VAL A 127 3.71 -12.48 -5.05
N ALA A 128 3.77 -13.78 -4.69
CA ALA A 128 3.82 -14.85 -5.69
C ALA A 128 2.56 -14.90 -6.56
N ASN A 129 1.36 -14.64 -6.00
CA ASN A 129 0.13 -14.54 -6.79
C ASN A 129 0.20 -13.38 -7.79
N LEU A 130 0.67 -12.20 -7.36
CA LEU A 130 0.85 -11.03 -8.24
C LEU A 130 1.88 -11.26 -9.34
N LEU A 131 2.84 -12.17 -9.12
CA LEU A 131 3.81 -12.59 -10.14
C LEU A 131 3.29 -13.73 -11.04
N GLY A 132 2.03 -14.15 -10.90
CA GLY A 132 1.42 -15.21 -11.71
C GLY A 132 1.85 -16.64 -11.34
N PHE A 133 2.46 -16.84 -10.16
CA PHE A 133 2.76 -18.20 -9.72
C PHE A 133 1.48 -18.98 -9.40
N PRO A 134 1.38 -20.27 -9.79
CA PRO A 134 0.18 -21.06 -9.56
C PRO A 134 -0.12 -21.22 -8.07
N GLY A 135 -1.39 -21.51 -7.75
CA GLY A 135 -1.82 -21.76 -6.36
C GLY A 135 -1.09 -22.94 -5.70
N SER A 136 -0.58 -23.89 -6.49
CA SER A 136 0.24 -25.03 -6.04
C SER A 136 1.68 -24.66 -5.71
N PHE A 137 2.17 -23.47 -6.10
CA PHE A 137 3.52 -23.02 -5.76
C PHE A 137 3.63 -22.77 -4.26
N ALA A 138 4.66 -23.35 -3.63
CA ALA A 138 4.92 -23.17 -2.22
C ALA A 138 6.42 -23.11 -1.95
N PHE A 139 6.80 -22.31 -0.96
CA PHE A 139 8.17 -22.34 -0.43
C PHE A 139 8.34 -23.52 0.53
N PRO A 140 9.56 -24.06 0.66
CA PRO A 140 9.87 -25.00 1.73
C PRO A 140 9.49 -24.42 3.10
N PRO A 141 8.92 -25.21 4.03
CA PRO A 141 8.42 -24.70 5.32
C PRO A 141 9.53 -24.09 6.20
N ALA A 142 10.77 -24.51 6.03
CA ALA A 142 11.92 -23.98 6.75
C ALA A 142 12.43 -22.62 6.19
N LEU A 143 11.91 -22.16 5.05
CA LEU A 143 12.38 -20.94 4.41
C LEU A 143 11.89 -19.71 5.17
N LYS A 144 12.84 -18.87 5.59
CA LYS A 144 12.51 -17.62 6.28
C LYS A 144 11.79 -16.64 5.33
N PRO A 145 10.79 -15.89 5.79
CA PRO A 145 10.08 -14.86 5.02
C PRO A 145 10.99 -13.92 4.23
N ARG A 146 12.05 -13.42 4.87
CA ARG A 146 13.05 -12.55 4.23
C ARG A 146 13.63 -13.17 2.97
N LYS A 147 13.97 -14.47 3.01
CA LYS A 147 14.55 -15.14 1.86
C LYS A 147 13.52 -15.37 0.76
N ALA A 148 12.26 -15.60 1.12
CA ALA A 148 11.16 -15.68 0.16
C ALA A 148 11.01 -14.37 -0.63
N TYR A 149 11.02 -13.20 0.04
CA TYR A 149 11.01 -11.90 -0.67
C TYR A 149 12.24 -11.70 -1.56
N GLU A 150 13.43 -12.11 -1.11
CA GLU A 150 14.62 -12.01 -1.95
C GLU A 150 14.51 -12.84 -3.24
N LEU A 151 13.89 -14.03 -3.17
CA LEU A 151 13.68 -14.89 -4.33
C LEU A 151 12.60 -14.33 -5.25
N LEU A 152 11.47 -13.89 -4.70
CA LEU A 152 10.36 -13.33 -5.48
C LEU A 152 10.75 -12.01 -6.15
N GLY A 153 11.45 -11.13 -5.45
CA GLY A 153 11.89 -9.85 -5.99
C GLY A 153 13.01 -9.95 -7.03
N ASN A 154 13.60 -11.12 -7.22
CA ASN A 154 14.50 -11.45 -8.33
C ASN A 154 13.81 -12.30 -9.42
N SER A 155 12.52 -12.61 -9.24
CA SER A 155 11.77 -13.46 -10.15
C SER A 155 11.16 -12.67 -11.30
N LEU A 156 10.52 -13.38 -12.21
CA LEU A 156 9.80 -12.84 -13.35
C LEU A 156 8.29 -13.03 -13.15
N HIS A 157 7.49 -12.25 -13.88
CA HIS A 157 6.06 -12.51 -13.99
C HIS A 157 5.85 -13.72 -14.89
N VAL A 158 5.23 -14.79 -14.35
CA VAL A 158 5.08 -16.10 -15.00
C VAL A 158 4.26 -15.96 -16.27
N ASP A 159 3.08 -15.34 -16.22
CA ASP A 159 2.20 -15.22 -17.39
C ASP A 159 2.84 -14.40 -18.52
N VAL A 160 3.47 -13.26 -18.21
CA VAL A 160 4.17 -12.44 -19.20
C VAL A 160 5.29 -13.26 -19.85
N SER A 161 6.10 -13.96 -19.06
CA SER A 161 7.20 -14.78 -19.55
C SER A 161 6.70 -15.92 -20.44
N ALA A 162 5.60 -16.58 -20.05
CA ALA A 162 4.96 -17.62 -20.85
C ALA A 162 4.49 -17.09 -22.21
N ARG A 163 3.86 -15.91 -22.25
CA ARG A 163 3.41 -15.26 -23.50
C ARG A 163 4.56 -14.89 -24.43
N VAL A 164 5.67 -14.38 -23.88
CA VAL A 164 6.87 -14.06 -24.66
C VAL A 164 7.47 -15.32 -25.27
N ILE A 165 7.58 -16.41 -24.49
CA ILE A 165 8.08 -17.70 -24.97
C ILE A 165 7.15 -18.28 -26.04
N GLU A 166 5.83 -18.27 -25.81
CA GLU A 166 4.83 -18.72 -26.76
C GLU A 166 4.95 -17.97 -28.10
N HIS A 167 5.09 -16.65 -28.06
CA HIS A 167 5.29 -15.83 -29.25
C HIS A 167 6.59 -16.19 -29.99
N ALA A 168 7.70 -16.32 -29.26
CA ALA A 168 8.99 -16.69 -29.84
C ALA A 168 8.95 -18.07 -30.53
N LEU A 169 8.25 -19.05 -29.94
CA LEU A 169 8.09 -20.38 -30.52
C LEU A 169 7.23 -20.37 -31.78
N ARG A 170 6.17 -19.55 -31.82
CA ARG A 170 5.33 -19.39 -33.02
C ARG A 170 6.10 -18.78 -34.18
N LEU A 171 6.89 -17.73 -33.94
CA LEU A 171 7.71 -17.09 -34.98
C LEU A 171 8.70 -18.08 -35.61
N ARG A 172 9.30 -18.96 -34.80
CA ARG A 172 10.21 -20.00 -35.28
C ARG A 172 9.50 -21.01 -36.18
N GLY A 173 8.28 -21.42 -35.82
CA GLY A 173 7.47 -22.37 -36.61
C GLY A 173 7.09 -21.83 -37.99
N SER A 174 6.73 -20.55 -38.09
CA SER A 174 6.40 -19.91 -39.37
C SER A 174 7.62 -19.79 -40.29
N ALA A 175 8.80 -19.48 -39.75
CA ALA A 175 10.04 -19.36 -40.52
C ALA A 175 10.60 -20.70 -41.07
N SER A 176 10.09 -21.84 -40.59
CA SER A 176 10.38 -23.17 -41.17
C SER A 176 9.49 -23.53 -42.36
N GLY A 177 8.30 -22.92 -42.50
CA GLY A 177 7.36 -23.23 -43.58
C GLY A 177 7.59 -22.46 -44.89
N GLU A 178 8.38 -21.37 -44.86
CA GLU A 178 8.71 -20.60 -46.06
C GLU A 178 9.96 -21.10 -46.79
N ARG A 179 10.86 -21.83 -46.13
CA ARG A 179 12.09 -22.35 -46.75
C ARG A 179 11.91 -23.56 -47.68
N GLN A 180 10.69 -24.07 -47.83
CA GLN A 180 10.41 -25.31 -48.57
C GLN A 180 9.56 -25.09 -49.84
N ARG A 181 9.31 -23.83 -50.22
CA ARG A 181 8.54 -23.47 -51.42
C ARG A 181 9.39 -23.00 -52.62
N ASP A 182 10.70 -22.95 -52.47
CA ASP A 182 11.66 -22.57 -53.51
C ASP A 182 12.61 -23.74 -53.85
N MET A 183 12.05 -24.87 -54.30
CA MET A 183 12.79 -25.94 -55.00
C MET A 183 11.95 -26.48 -56.16
#